data_AF-A0A949PCF7-F1
#
_entry.id   AF-A0A949PCF7-F1
#
_cell.length_a   1.000
_cell.length_b   1.000
_cell.length_c   1.000
_cell.angle_alpha   90.00
_cell.angle_beta   90.00
_cell.angle_gamma   90.00
#
_symmetry.space_group_name_H-M   'P 1'
#
loop_
_entity.id
_entity.type
_entity.pdbx_description
1 polymer ?
#
loop_
_entity_poly.entity_id
_entity_poly.type
_entity_poly.pdbx_seq_one_letter_code
_entity_poly.pdbx_strand_id
1 'polypeptide(L)'
;MSFLKNIAESIQQNRAIQHLVFWFAIMLIAIPKRLLDIEMPFLISFVGDVCLIIPQILASYFTAYIIFSKLLLKRKYLISILLLIVSAYVVSVIGRIIIVYIGEPLVRVAPFEQESFVEILVDIRYLALAYVIDIYTIVFVFLFVKYFKNYKDVKEKELASKSEKVAAELKTLKAQLNPHFLFNTLNNIYVLSLENSPKAPKSIEKLSKILDHVLYRCNT
;
A
#
# COMPACT_ATOMS: atom_id res chain seq x y z
N MET A 1 8.86 3.22 -25.76
CA MET A 1 7.68 3.03 -24.88
C MET A 1 7.67 1.69 -24.15
N SER A 2 8.03 0.56 -24.79
CA SER A 2 8.13 -0.77 -24.14
C SER A 2 9.16 -0.85 -23.00
N PHE A 3 10.34 -0.24 -23.16
CA PHE A 3 11.40 -0.28 -22.14
C PHE A 3 11.00 0.36 -20.80
N LEU A 4 10.36 1.54 -20.84
CA LEU A 4 9.87 2.24 -19.64
C LEU A 4 8.78 1.44 -18.92
N LYS A 5 7.93 0.73 -19.68
CA LYS A 5 6.90 -0.15 -19.12
C LYS A 5 7.52 -1.34 -18.38
N ASN A 6 8.53 -1.98 -18.97
CA ASN A 6 9.23 -3.10 -18.33
C ASN A 6 9.96 -2.68 -17.05
N ILE A 7 10.54 -1.48 -17.01
CA ILE A 7 11.14 -0.92 -15.78
C ILE A 7 10.07 -0.69 -14.71
N ALA A 8 8.96 -0.06 -15.07
CA ALA A 8 7.87 0.20 -14.13
C ALA A 8 7.30 -1.11 -13.54
N GLU A 9 7.13 -2.14 -14.37
CA GLU A 9 6.67 -3.46 -13.94
C GLU A 9 7.68 -4.14 -13.01
N SER A 10 8.99 -4.07 -13.31
CA SER A 10 10.06 -4.59 -12.46
C SER A 10 10.09 -3.90 -11.08
N ILE A 11 9.96 -2.57 -11.06
CA ILE A 11 9.84 -1.79 -9.82
C ILE A 11 8.57 -2.22 -9.07
N GLN A 12 7.44 -2.42 -9.74
CA GLN A 12 6.18 -2.77 -9.08
C GLN A 12 6.20 -4.19 -8.48
N GLN A 13 6.93 -5.12 -9.07
CA GLN A 13 7.03 -6.51 -8.60
C GLN A 13 8.03 -6.67 -7.45
N ASN A 14 9.11 -5.89 -7.41
CA ASN A 14 10.17 -6.05 -6.42
C ASN A 14 10.07 -5.03 -5.27
N ARG A 15 9.77 -5.51 -4.05
CA ARG A 15 9.69 -4.67 -2.84
C ARG A 15 11.00 -3.97 -2.49
N ALA A 16 12.16 -4.63 -2.68
CA ALA A 16 13.45 -4.03 -2.37
C ALA A 16 13.74 -2.83 -3.27
N ILE A 17 13.44 -2.97 -4.57
CA ILE A 17 13.61 -1.88 -5.55
C ILE A 17 12.69 -0.71 -5.19
N GLN A 18 11.44 -0.96 -4.76
CA GLN A 18 10.53 0.11 -4.33
C GLN A 18 11.07 0.91 -3.16
N HIS A 19 11.64 0.23 -2.17
CA HIS A 19 12.24 0.90 -1.03
C HIS A 19 13.47 1.71 -1.43
N LEU A 20 14.34 1.17 -2.29
CA LEU A 20 15.49 1.91 -2.83
C LEU A 20 15.04 3.16 -3.61
N VAL A 21 14.06 3.01 -4.50
CA VAL A 21 13.49 4.12 -5.26
C VAL A 21 12.84 5.16 -4.33
N PHE A 22 12.15 4.74 -3.27
CA PHE A 22 11.56 5.64 -2.28
C PHE A 22 12.63 6.51 -1.62
N TRP A 23 13.68 5.90 -1.04
CA TRP A 23 14.73 6.65 -0.35
C TRP A 23 15.53 7.53 -1.29
N PHE A 24 15.78 7.06 -2.52
CA PHE A 24 16.39 7.87 -3.56
C PHE A 24 15.52 9.07 -3.95
N ALA A 25 14.19 8.88 -4.08
CA ALA A 25 13.27 9.97 -4.37
C ALA A 25 13.21 11.01 -3.24
N ILE A 26 13.23 10.58 -1.97
CA ILE A 26 13.33 11.50 -0.82
C ILE A 26 14.60 12.36 -0.91
N MET A 27 15.74 11.74 -1.23
CA MET A 27 17.00 12.48 -1.42
C MET A 27 16.96 13.47 -2.58
N LEU A 28 16.30 13.12 -3.69
CA LEU A 28 16.12 14.01 -4.83
C LEU A 28 15.19 15.19 -4.52
N ILE A 29 14.07 14.94 -3.82
CA ILE A 29 13.10 15.97 -3.42
C ILE A 29 13.73 17.01 -2.48
N ALA A 30 14.74 16.61 -1.70
CA ALA A 30 15.47 17.53 -0.84
C ALA A 30 16.43 18.47 -1.61
N ILE A 31 16.84 18.15 -2.85
CA ILE A 31 17.82 18.96 -3.61
C ILE A 31 17.33 20.38 -3.90
N PRO A 32 16.10 20.62 -4.43
CA PRO A 32 15.63 21.98 -4.70
C PRO A 32 15.61 22.87 -3.46
N LYS A 33 15.19 22.34 -2.31
CA LYS A 33 15.21 23.06 -1.03
C LYS A 33 16.62 23.57 -0.70
N ARG A 34 17.65 22.74 -0.92
CA ARG A 34 19.06 23.10 -0.68
C ARG A 34 19.61 24.13 -1.65
N LEU A 35 19.19 24.08 -2.92
CA LEU A 35 19.62 25.05 -3.93
C LEU A 35 19.02 26.44 -3.72
N LEU A 36 17.85 26.50 -3.08
CA LEU A 36 17.16 27.75 -2.76
C LEU A 36 17.60 28.34 -1.41
N ASP A 37 18.30 27.57 -0.58
CA ASP A 37 18.83 28.04 0.70
C ASP A 37 20.12 28.83 0.46
N ILE A 38 20.02 30.15 0.58
CA ILE A 38 21.14 31.08 0.33
C ILE A 38 22.04 31.18 1.57
N GLU A 39 21.53 30.84 2.75
CA GLU A 39 22.25 31.00 4.02
C GLU A 39 23.25 29.87 4.26
N MET A 40 22.89 28.64 3.86
CA MET A 40 23.70 27.44 4.11
C MET A 40 24.36 26.90 2.85
N PRO A 41 25.69 26.68 2.84
CA PRO A 41 26.39 26.03 1.74
C PRO A 41 25.79 24.67 1.39
N PHE A 42 25.61 24.41 0.09
CA PHE A 42 25.02 23.16 -0.42
C PHE A 42 25.65 21.90 0.18
N LEU A 43 26.98 21.86 0.30
CA LEU A 43 27.70 20.69 0.83
C LEU A 43 27.32 20.39 2.29
N ILE A 44 27.12 21.42 3.12
CA ILE A 44 26.76 21.26 4.53
C ILE A 44 25.36 20.65 4.64
N SER A 45 24.39 21.23 3.95
CA SER A 45 23.00 20.73 3.93
C SER A 45 22.92 19.32 3.35
N PHE A 46 23.69 19.03 2.30
CA PHE A 46 23.73 17.70 1.68
C PHE A 46 24.29 16.63 2.63
N VAL A 47 25.40 16.91 3.31
CA VAL A 47 26.01 15.97 4.27
C VAL A 47 25.08 15.74 5.46
N GLY A 48 24.40 16.78 5.95
CA GLY A 48 23.39 16.67 7.02
C GLY A 48 22.27 15.69 6.65
N ASP A 49 21.71 15.82 5.45
CA ASP A 49 20.62 14.95 5.00
C ASP A 49 21.08 13.49 4.78
N VAL A 50 22.29 13.30 4.25
CA VAL A 50 22.89 11.96 4.13
C VAL A 50 23.08 11.33 5.51
N CYS A 51 23.49 12.11 6.52
CA CYS A 51 23.63 11.62 7.88
C CYS A 51 22.28 11.22 8.49
N LEU A 52 21.22 11.99 8.25
CA LEU A 52 19.89 11.74 8.80
C LEU A 52 19.12 10.62 8.11
N ILE A 53 19.50 10.22 6.88
CA ILE A 53 18.78 9.16 6.17
C ILE A 53 18.81 7.83 6.92
N ILE A 54 19.89 7.52 7.64
CA ILE A 54 20.04 6.28 8.40
C ILE A 54 19.04 6.26 9.57
N PRO A 55 19.02 7.25 10.48
CA PRO A 55 17.95 7.41 11.48
C PRO A 55 16.54 7.36 10.89
N GLN A 56 16.29 8.06 9.78
CA GLN A 56 14.98 8.09 9.12
C GLN A 56 14.54 6.72 8.62
N ILE A 57 15.45 5.95 8.01
CA ILE A 57 15.22 4.56 7.61
C ILE A 57 14.86 3.74 8.85
N LEU A 58 15.71 3.75 9.88
CA LEU A 58 15.49 2.95 11.08
C LEU A 58 14.13 3.25 11.74
N ALA A 59 13.80 4.52 11.95
CA ALA A 59 12.52 4.94 12.51
C ALA A 59 11.33 4.52 11.63
N SER A 60 11.44 4.64 10.30
CA SER A 60 10.37 4.32 9.37
C SER A 60 10.02 2.83 9.39
N TYR A 61 11.03 1.96 9.34
CA TYR A 61 10.81 0.52 9.40
C TYR A 61 10.36 0.06 10.79
N PHE A 62 10.97 0.58 11.86
CA PHE A 62 10.55 0.28 13.22
C PHE A 62 9.07 0.64 13.44
N THR A 63 8.68 1.86 13.09
CA THR A 63 7.31 2.35 13.25
C THR A 63 6.33 1.55 12.38
N ALA A 64 6.66 1.31 11.11
CA ALA A 64 5.76 0.60 10.20
C ALA A 64 5.53 -0.87 10.58
N TYR A 65 6.60 -1.60 10.92
CA TYR A 65 6.52 -3.06 11.09
C TYR A 65 6.29 -3.50 12.53
N ILE A 66 6.71 -2.71 13.52
CA ILE A 66 6.52 -3.06 14.94
C ILE A 66 5.34 -2.26 15.52
N ILE A 67 5.43 -0.94 15.56
CA ILE A 67 4.40 -0.10 16.18
C ILE A 67 3.06 -0.27 15.44
N PHE A 68 3.04 0.00 14.14
CA PHE A 68 1.81 -0.05 13.35
C PHE A 68 1.30 -1.48 13.17
N SER A 69 2.11 -2.34 12.55
CA SER A 69 1.64 -3.66 12.13
C SER A 69 1.40 -4.66 13.29
N LYS A 70 2.21 -4.61 14.37
CA LYS A 70 2.11 -5.61 15.46
C LYS A 70 1.37 -5.11 16.70
N LEU A 71 1.38 -3.81 16.98
CA LEU A 71 0.82 -3.25 18.21
C LEU A 71 -0.48 -2.48 17.95
N LEU A 72 -0.48 -1.49 17.07
CA LEU A 72 -1.67 -0.66 16.77
C LEU A 72 -2.82 -1.49 16.19
N LEU A 73 -2.54 -2.38 15.23
CA LEU A 73 -3.56 -3.28 14.66
C LEU A 73 -4.14 -4.27 15.70
N LYS A 74 -3.37 -4.60 16.75
CA LYS A 74 -3.82 -5.45 17.87
C LYS A 74 -4.46 -4.65 19.01
N ARG A 75 -4.81 -3.38 18.78
CA ARG A 75 -5.41 -2.46 19.77
C ARG A 75 -4.56 -2.21 21.02
N LYS A 76 -3.25 -2.48 20.97
CA LYS A 76 -2.30 -2.22 22.08
C LYS A 76 -1.85 -0.75 22.06
N TYR A 77 -2.78 0.18 22.18
CA TYR A 77 -2.53 1.62 21.97
C TYR A 77 -1.53 2.21 22.97
N LEU A 78 -1.63 1.88 24.26
CA LEU A 78 -0.73 2.41 25.29
C LEU A 78 0.74 2.04 25.02
N ILE A 79 1.01 0.77 24.75
CA ILE A 79 2.36 0.28 24.44
C ILE A 79 2.86 0.91 23.14
N SER A 80 1.97 1.14 22.16
CA SER A 80 2.33 1.78 20.89
C SER A 80 2.77 3.23 21.09
N ILE A 81 2.03 4.00 21.88
CA ILE A 81 2.34 5.41 22.18
C ILE A 81 3.64 5.50 22.97
N LEU A 82 3.83 4.65 23.98
CA LEU A 82 5.05 4.62 24.77
C LEU A 82 6.27 4.31 23.89
N LEU A 83 6.17 3.28 23.04
CA LEU A 83 7.26 2.92 22.13
C LEU A 83 7.54 4.01 21.10
N LEU A 84 6.52 4.75 20.63
CA LEU A 84 6.69 5.87 19.72
C LEU A 84 7.48 7.01 20.37
N ILE A 85 7.16 7.36 21.61
CA ILE A 85 7.88 8.41 22.36
C ILE A 85 9.33 7.99 22.60
N VAL A 86 9.54 6.76 23.07
CA VAL A 86 10.89 6.23 23.31
C VAL A 86 11.69 6.15 22.02
N SER A 87 11.10 5.65 20.92
CA SER A 87 11.80 5.61 19.63
C SER A 87 12.06 7.00 19.07
N ALA A 88 11.19 7.98 19.32
CA ALA A 88 11.43 9.35 18.89
C ALA A 88 12.67 9.93 19.56
N TYR A 89 12.76 9.82 20.87
CA TYR A 89 13.95 10.27 21.60
C TYR A 89 15.22 9.55 21.15
N VAL A 90 15.21 8.22 21.14
CA VAL A 90 16.39 7.41 20.81
C VAL A 90 16.91 7.70 19.41
N VAL A 91 16.03 7.76 18.41
CA VAL A 91 16.45 7.98 17.02
C VAL A 91 16.90 9.43 16.79
N SER A 92 16.32 10.41 17.49
CA SER A 92 16.80 11.80 17.46
C SER A 92 18.19 11.95 18.07
N VAL A 93 18.46 11.28 19.20
CA VAL A 93 19.80 11.26 19.81
C VAL A 93 20.81 10.63 18.85
N ILE A 94 20.48 9.47 18.25
CA ILE A 94 21.34 8.81 17.26
C ILE A 94 21.59 9.74 16.07
N GLY A 95 20.55 10.41 15.56
CA GLY A 95 20.68 11.37 14.46
C GLY A 95 21.63 12.53 14.79
N ARG A 96 21.49 13.12 15.98
CA ARG A 96 22.38 14.21 16.43
C ARG A 96 23.82 13.74 16.62
N ILE A 97 24.03 12.54 17.19
CA ILE A 97 25.37 11.95 17.31
C ILE A 97 26.00 11.76 15.92
N ILE A 98 25.27 11.23 14.95
CA ILE A 98 25.79 11.06 13.59
C ILE A 98 26.14 12.42 12.99
N ILE A 99 25.30 13.44 13.12
CA ILE A 99 25.60 14.78 12.61
C ILE A 99 26.85 15.36 13.29
N VAL A 100 26.90 15.41 14.62
CA VAL A 100 27.99 16.07 15.35
C VAL A 100 29.33 15.36 15.16
N TYR A 101 29.35 14.03 15.22
CA TYR A 101 30.60 13.25 15.21
C TYR A 101 31.02 12.75 13.82
N ILE A 102 30.12 12.76 12.83
CA ILE A 102 30.41 12.34 11.46
C ILE A 102 30.16 13.47 10.47
N GLY A 103 28.99 14.11 10.52
CA GLY A 103 28.62 15.18 9.60
C GLY A 103 29.50 16.43 9.71
N GLU A 104 29.64 16.99 10.91
CA GLU A 104 30.38 18.23 11.13
C GLU A 104 31.87 18.13 10.75
N PRO A 105 32.62 17.06 11.13
CA PRO A 105 34.02 16.90 10.74
C PRO A 105 34.26 16.78 9.23
N LEU A 106 33.24 16.35 8.47
CA LEU A 106 33.35 16.24 7.01
C LEU A 106 33.24 17.59 6.29
N VAL A 107 32.68 18.61 6.95
CA VAL A 107 32.36 19.90 6.30
C VAL A 107 32.97 21.11 7.00
N ARG A 108 33.27 21.03 8.29
CA ARG A 108 33.91 22.10 9.07
C ARG A 108 35.43 21.93 9.08
N VAL A 109 36.13 23.06 9.11
CA VAL A 109 37.59 23.10 9.24
C VAL A 109 37.94 23.35 10.71
N ALA A 110 38.89 22.59 11.25
CA ALA A 110 39.36 22.77 12.63
C ALA A 110 40.04 24.15 12.82
N PRO A 111 39.94 24.78 14.01
CA PRO A 111 39.27 24.29 15.22
C PRO A 111 37.78 24.66 15.26
N PHE A 112 36.95 23.73 15.75
CA PHE A 112 35.55 23.98 16.10
C PHE A 112 35.21 23.22 17.38
N GLU A 113 34.29 23.76 18.17
CA GLU A 113 33.78 23.08 19.36
C GLU A 113 32.82 21.96 18.94
N GLN A 114 33.02 20.77 19.49
CA GLN A 114 32.13 19.63 19.31
C GLN A 114 31.29 19.44 20.57
N GLU A 115 29.99 19.29 20.38
CA GLU A 115 29.09 18.98 21.49
C GLU A 115 29.44 17.61 22.09
N SER A 116 29.47 17.55 23.41
CA SER A 116 29.63 16.31 24.16
C SER A 116 28.35 15.45 24.11
N PHE A 117 28.50 14.15 24.34
CA PHE A 117 27.35 13.24 24.44
C PHE A 117 26.33 13.68 25.49
N VAL A 118 26.77 14.28 26.60
CA VAL A 118 25.86 14.72 27.67
C VAL A 118 25.02 15.91 27.23
N GLU A 119 25.62 16.88 26.54
CA GLU A 119 24.91 18.04 26.01
C GLU A 119 23.85 17.61 25.00
N ILE A 120 24.20 16.67 24.11
CA ILE A 120 23.27 16.06 23.15
C ILE A 120 22.08 15.41 23.86
N LEU A 121 22.31 14.63 24.92
CA LEU A 121 21.27 13.87 25.63
C LEU A 121 20.31 14.76 26.42
N VAL A 122 20.81 15.86 26.99
CA VAL A 122 20.07 16.75 27.90
C VAL A 122 19.29 17.84 27.15
N ASP A 123 19.71 18.19 25.95
CA ASP A 123 19.04 19.19 25.11
C ASP A 123 17.79 18.61 24.40
N ILE A 124 16.83 18.21 25.22
CA ILE A 124 15.56 17.58 24.83
C ILE A 124 14.76 18.51 23.92
N ARG A 125 14.82 19.83 24.14
CA ARG A 125 14.07 20.81 23.36
C ARG A 125 14.56 20.85 21.91
N TYR A 126 15.87 20.91 21.69
CA TYR A 126 16.41 20.89 20.33
C TYR A 126 16.20 19.53 19.67
N LEU A 127 16.38 18.42 20.39
CA LEU A 127 16.06 17.09 19.89
C LEU A 127 14.60 17.00 19.41
N ALA A 128 13.66 17.53 20.19
CA ALA A 128 12.24 17.53 19.84
C ALA A 128 11.91 18.44 18.64
N LEU A 129 12.42 19.67 18.62
CA LEU A 129 12.04 20.65 17.59
C LEU A 129 12.79 20.47 16.27
N ALA A 130 14.07 20.08 16.31
CA ALA A 130 14.87 19.92 15.09
C ALA A 130 14.83 18.48 14.57
N TYR A 131 15.14 17.50 15.44
CA TYR A 131 15.34 16.12 14.98
C TYR A 131 14.04 15.31 14.91
N VAL A 132 13.17 15.36 15.92
CA VAL A 132 11.92 14.57 15.91
C VAL A 132 11.05 15.01 14.75
N ILE A 133 10.88 16.32 14.54
CA ILE A 133 10.04 16.85 13.45
C ILE A 133 10.56 16.38 12.09
N ASP A 134 11.86 16.56 11.83
CA ASP A 134 12.44 16.18 10.54
C ASP A 134 12.35 14.67 10.28
N ILE A 135 12.76 13.87 11.27
CA ILE A 135 12.76 12.41 11.15
C ILE A 135 11.32 11.87 10.99
N TYR A 136 10.39 12.31 11.84
CA TYR A 136 9.03 11.77 11.82
C TYR A 136 8.18 12.27 10.65
N THR A 137 8.51 13.42 10.06
CA THR A 137 7.88 13.84 8.80
C THR A 137 8.10 12.78 7.72
N ILE A 138 9.33 12.29 7.58
CA ILE A 138 9.66 11.22 6.62
C ILE A 138 9.01 9.88 7.01
N VAL A 139 8.96 9.56 8.31
CA VAL A 139 8.24 8.38 8.81
C VAL A 139 6.76 8.43 8.41
N PHE A 140 6.09 9.57 8.57
CA PHE A 140 4.68 9.72 8.19
C PHE A 140 4.47 9.57 6.69
N VAL A 141 5.34 10.15 5.85
CA VAL A 141 5.29 9.98 4.39
C VAL A 141 5.48 8.50 4.02
N PHE A 142 6.45 7.81 4.63
CA PHE A 142 6.67 6.39 4.41
C PHE A 142 5.45 5.54 4.79
N LEU A 143 4.86 5.79 5.95
CA LEU A 143 3.65 5.12 6.41
C LEU A 143 2.47 5.37 5.48
N PHE A 144 2.29 6.61 5.01
CA PHE A 144 1.24 6.97 4.07
C PHE A 144 1.37 6.20 2.76
N VAL A 145 2.56 6.21 2.13
CA VAL A 145 2.82 5.48 0.89
C VAL A 145 2.59 3.98 1.07
N LYS A 146 3.10 3.40 2.18
CA LYS A 146 2.91 1.98 2.49
C LYS A 146 1.43 1.63 2.67
N TYR A 147 0.70 2.44 3.42
CA TYR A 147 -0.71 2.20 3.70
C TYR A 147 -1.56 2.33 2.44
N PHE A 148 -1.33 3.39 1.64
CA PHE A 148 -2.02 3.61 0.39
C PHE A 148 -1.82 2.45 -0.60
N LYS A 149 -0.57 1.96 -0.70
CA LYS A 149 -0.26 0.79 -1.51
C LYS A 149 -0.99 -0.46 -1.01
N ASN A 150 -0.89 -0.76 0.28
CA ASN A 150 -1.57 -1.92 0.87
C ASN A 150 -3.10 -1.86 0.66
N TYR A 151 -3.69 -0.66 0.79
CA TYR A 151 -5.12 -0.46 0.57
C TYR A 151 -5.51 -0.80 -0.88
N LYS A 152 -4.72 -0.32 -1.86
CA LYS A 152 -4.94 -0.62 -3.28
C LYS A 152 -4.83 -2.13 -3.56
N ASP A 153 -3.78 -2.78 -3.06
CA ASP A 153 -3.55 -4.21 -3.26
C ASP A 153 -4.69 -5.07 -2.66
N VAL A 154 -5.19 -4.69 -1.48
CA VAL A 154 -6.33 -5.38 -0.84
C VAL A 154 -7.61 -5.17 -1.65
N LYS A 155 -7.87 -3.95 -2.12
CA LYS A 155 -9.08 -3.62 -2.88
C LYS A 155 -9.12 -4.31 -4.24
N GLU A 156 -7.99 -4.40 -4.94
CA GLU A 156 -7.90 -5.15 -6.20
C GLU A 156 -8.17 -6.64 -6.01
N LYS A 157 -7.64 -7.24 -4.94
CA LYS A 157 -7.94 -8.65 -4.59
C LYS A 157 -9.40 -8.86 -4.23
N GLU A 158 -10.01 -7.91 -3.51
CA GLU A 158 -11.43 -7.98 -3.16
C GLU A 158 -12.32 -7.92 -4.40
N LEU A 159 -12.02 -7.03 -5.35
CA LEU A 159 -12.74 -6.92 -6.61
C LEU A 159 -12.59 -8.18 -7.47
N ALA A 160 -11.38 -8.73 -7.57
CA ALA A 160 -11.14 -9.98 -8.28
C ALA A 160 -11.95 -11.13 -7.65
N SER A 161 -11.92 -11.27 -6.33
CA SER A 161 -12.68 -12.31 -5.62
C SER A 161 -14.20 -12.15 -5.78
N LYS A 162 -14.73 -10.93 -5.78
CA LYS A 162 -16.15 -10.66 -6.07
C LYS A 162 -16.51 -11.07 -7.50
N SER A 163 -15.67 -10.76 -8.48
CA SER A 163 -15.88 -11.13 -9.88
C SER A 163 -15.92 -12.65 -10.06
N GLU A 164 -14.97 -13.37 -9.45
CA GLU A 164 -14.92 -14.84 -9.47
C GLU A 164 -16.17 -15.46 -8.82
N LYS A 165 -16.64 -14.89 -7.70
CA LYS A 165 -17.85 -15.34 -7.02
C LYS A 165 -19.09 -15.18 -7.90
N VAL A 166 -19.27 -14.01 -8.53
CA VAL A 166 -20.39 -13.76 -9.46
C VAL A 166 -20.34 -14.71 -10.65
N ALA A 167 -19.16 -14.95 -11.21
CA ALA A 167 -19.00 -15.91 -12.31
C ALA A 167 -19.37 -17.35 -11.89
N ALA A 168 -19.00 -17.76 -10.67
CA ALA A 168 -19.33 -19.08 -10.12
C ALA A 168 -20.83 -19.23 -9.81
N GLU A 169 -21.47 -18.20 -9.26
CA GLU A 169 -22.92 -18.16 -9.03
C GLU A 169 -23.66 -18.27 -10.36
N LEU A 170 -23.28 -17.46 -11.35
CA LEU A 170 -23.86 -17.49 -12.70
C LEU A 170 -23.68 -18.86 -13.37
N LYS A 171 -22.52 -19.50 -13.20
CA LYS A 171 -22.29 -20.88 -13.68
C LYS A 171 -23.21 -21.88 -13.00
N THR A 172 -23.45 -21.72 -11.70
CA THR A 172 -24.34 -22.58 -10.91
C THR A 172 -25.80 -22.40 -11.33
N LEU A 173 -26.27 -21.15 -11.49
CA LEU A 173 -27.61 -20.86 -12.02
C LEU A 173 -27.78 -21.44 -13.44
N LYS A 174 -26.78 -21.26 -14.32
CA LYS A 174 -26.80 -21.88 -15.66
C LYS A 174 -26.82 -23.40 -15.61
N ALA A 175 -26.19 -24.03 -14.61
CA ALA A 175 -26.22 -25.49 -14.45
C ALA A 175 -27.57 -26.00 -13.91
N GLN A 176 -28.32 -25.19 -13.16
CA GLN A 176 -29.69 -25.52 -12.74
C GLN A 176 -30.64 -25.60 -13.94
N LEU A 177 -30.35 -24.90 -15.04
CA LEU A 177 -30.96 -25.20 -16.33
C LEU A 177 -30.37 -26.50 -16.87
N ASN A 178 -31.06 -27.61 -16.65
CA ASN A 178 -30.66 -28.88 -17.22
C ASN A 178 -30.82 -28.81 -18.76
N PRO A 179 -29.73 -28.77 -19.57
CA PRO A 179 -29.85 -28.65 -21.02
C PRO A 179 -30.57 -29.86 -21.61
N HIS A 180 -30.39 -31.04 -21.00
CA HIS A 180 -31.06 -32.26 -21.40
C HIS A 180 -32.57 -32.20 -21.10
N PHE A 181 -33.01 -31.55 -20.01
CA PHE A 181 -34.44 -31.28 -19.80
C PHE A 181 -35.00 -30.40 -20.92
N LEU A 182 -34.27 -29.36 -21.33
CA LEU A 182 -34.70 -28.48 -22.43
C LEU A 182 -34.81 -29.25 -23.75
N PHE A 183 -33.78 -30.04 -24.12
CA PHE A 183 -33.79 -30.87 -25.32
C PHE A 183 -34.92 -31.92 -25.30
N ASN A 184 -35.14 -32.59 -24.17
CA ASN A 184 -36.22 -33.57 -24.04
C ASN A 184 -37.60 -32.92 -24.15
N THR A 185 -37.76 -31.73 -23.58
CA THR A 185 -39.04 -31.00 -23.66
C THR A 185 -39.30 -30.53 -25.09
N LEU A 186 -38.27 -30.02 -25.79
CA LEU A 186 -38.36 -29.63 -27.20
C LEU A 186 -38.67 -30.83 -28.11
N ASN A 187 -37.99 -31.95 -27.93
CA ASN A 187 -38.25 -33.18 -28.71
C ASN A 187 -39.68 -33.70 -28.48
N ASN A 188 -40.17 -33.70 -27.24
CA ASN A 188 -41.56 -34.06 -26.95
C ASN A 188 -42.55 -33.12 -27.63
N ILE A 189 -42.30 -31.81 -27.61
CA ILE A 189 -43.13 -30.82 -28.31
C ILE A 189 -43.09 -31.06 -29.83
N TYR A 190 -41.92 -31.40 -30.39
CA TYR A 190 -41.77 -31.72 -31.81
C TYR A 190 -42.60 -32.93 -32.23
N VAL A 191 -42.54 -34.03 -31.46
CA VAL A 191 -43.37 -35.23 -31.70
C VAL A 191 -44.86 -34.89 -31.59
N LEU A 192 -45.27 -34.17 -30.54
CA LEU A 192 -46.66 -33.73 -30.37
C LEU A 192 -47.13 -32.85 -31.53
N SER A 193 -46.24 -32.05 -32.12
CA SER A 193 -46.54 -31.23 -33.29
C SER A 193 -46.72 -32.08 -34.55
N LEU A 194 -45.86 -33.08 -34.79
CA LEU A 194 -46.01 -34.00 -35.92
C LEU A 194 -47.32 -34.79 -35.85
N GLU A 195 -47.74 -35.16 -34.64
CA GLU A 195 -49.00 -35.87 -34.39
C GLU A 195 -50.24 -34.95 -34.43
N ASN A 196 -50.11 -33.65 -34.71
CA ASN A 196 -51.17 -32.65 -34.59
C ASN A 196 -51.90 -32.70 -33.23
N SER A 197 -51.16 -33.00 -32.16
CA SER A 197 -51.73 -33.18 -30.83
C SER A 197 -52.23 -31.84 -30.27
N PRO A 198 -53.47 -31.78 -29.74
CA PRO A 198 -53.97 -30.57 -29.09
C PRO A 198 -53.19 -30.20 -27.81
N LYS A 199 -52.27 -31.06 -27.34
CA LYS A 199 -51.38 -30.81 -26.20
C LYS A 199 -50.13 -30.00 -26.53
N ALA A 200 -49.76 -29.87 -27.81
CA ALA A 200 -48.55 -29.16 -28.23
C ALA A 200 -48.53 -27.67 -27.80
N PRO A 201 -49.60 -26.87 -28.03
CA PRO A 201 -49.60 -25.45 -27.67
C PRO A 201 -49.41 -25.21 -26.16
N LYS A 202 -50.07 -26.03 -25.32
CA LYS A 202 -49.97 -25.93 -23.85
C LYS A 202 -48.59 -26.31 -23.32
N SER A 203 -47.88 -27.21 -24.01
CA SER A 203 -46.52 -27.62 -23.66
C SER A 203 -45.51 -26.52 -24.02
N ILE A 204 -45.70 -25.85 -25.16
CA ILE A 204 -44.93 -24.66 -25.56
C ILE A 204 -45.13 -23.52 -24.57
N GLU A 205 -46.37 -23.25 -24.16
CA GLU A 205 -46.69 -22.21 -23.17
C GLU A 205 -45.97 -22.45 -21.83
N LYS A 206 -45.97 -23.70 -21.33
CA LYS A 206 -45.26 -24.06 -20.10
C LYS A 206 -43.74 -23.89 -20.23
N LEU A 207 -43.15 -24.34 -21.33
CA LEU A 207 -41.71 -24.17 -21.57
C LEU A 207 -41.33 -22.68 -21.65
N SER A 208 -42.14 -21.86 -22.31
CA SER A 208 -41.96 -20.41 -22.40
C SER A 208 -41.99 -19.73 -21.02
N LYS A 209 -42.94 -20.09 -20.14
CA LYS A 209 -43.00 -19.57 -18.75
C LYS A 209 -41.77 -19.93 -17.91
N ILE A 210 -41.23 -21.13 -18.10
CA ILE A 210 -40.01 -21.58 -17.41
C ILE A 210 -38.80 -20.77 -17.91
N LEU A 211 -38.66 -20.61 -19.23
CA LEU A 211 -37.59 -19.82 -19.83
C LEU A 211 -37.67 -18.33 -19.44
N ASP A 212 -38.86 -17.73 -19.41
CA ASP A 212 -39.09 -16.36 -18.95
C ASP A 212 -38.61 -16.16 -17.50
N HIS A 213 -39.01 -17.08 -16.61
CA HIS A 213 -38.63 -17.02 -15.21
C HIS A 213 -37.11 -17.05 -15.03
N VAL A 214 -36.44 -17.96 -15.73
CA VAL A 214 -34.99 -18.16 -15.66
C VAL A 214 -34.21 -17.01 -16.27
N LEU A 215 -34.62 -16.52 -17.45
CA LEU A 215 -33.85 -15.54 -18.22
C LEU A 215 -34.06 -14.11 -17.74
N TYR A 216 -35.26 -13.78 -17.27
CA TYR A 216 -35.62 -12.39 -16.96
C TYR A 216 -35.93 -12.17 -15.49
N ARG A 217 -36.59 -13.11 -14.81
CA ARG A 217 -37.03 -12.91 -13.42
C ARG A 217 -36.01 -13.30 -12.36
N CYS A 218 -35.04 -14.15 -12.67
CA CYS A 218 -33.93 -14.48 -11.77
C CYS A 218 -32.78 -13.45 -11.79
N ASN A 219 -32.86 -12.42 -12.64
CA ASN A 219 -31.84 -11.39 -12.82
C ASN A 219 -32.22 -10.03 -12.18
N THR A 220 -33.33 -9.97 -11.44
CA THR A 220 -33.82 -8.85 -10.62
C THR A 220 -33.84 -9.25 -9.16
#